data_AF-A0A822BKH2-F1
#
_entry.id   AF-A0A822BKH2-F1
#
_cell.length_a   1.000
_cell.length_b   1.000
_cell.length_c   1.000
_cell.angle_alpha   90.00
_cell.angle_beta   90.00
_cell.angle_gamma   90.00
#
_symmetry.space_group_name_H-M   'P 1'
#
loop_
_entity.id
_entity.type
_entity.pdbx_description
1 polymer ?
#
loop_
_entity_poly.entity_id
_entity_poly.type
_entity_poly.pdbx_seq_one_letter_code
_entity_poly.pdbx_strand_id
1 'polypeptide(L)'
;GKQAYEFIRLNLYGSIPNLATVGHLIQNSDTAFSEAEFHFQFLRRFHLHFGFCSEDTAGVIREVEYDSKTNSFVGFATPIGHGAPLSQFYRADTFNDFKTIYDTNEIAPLLNVQMLQTIPTEDDAQCISRPLLVPAYGDDNRITAISVLNRWVYIFSTLIRKKCSHHRFFHR
;
A
#
# COMPACT_ATOMS: atom_id res chain seq x y z
N GLY A 1 -16.74 14.30 -6.88
CA GLY A 1 -17.18 13.99 -5.50
C GLY A 1 -18.44 13.14 -5.52
N LYS A 2 -18.67 12.31 -4.48
CA LYS A 2 -19.76 11.32 -4.41
C LYS A 2 -21.14 11.88 -4.78
N GLN A 3 -21.48 13.07 -4.27
CA GLN A 3 -22.78 13.69 -4.53
C GLN A 3 -22.97 14.10 -6.00
N ALA A 4 -21.94 14.66 -6.63
CA ALA A 4 -21.99 14.98 -8.06
C ALA A 4 -22.09 13.72 -8.92
N TYR A 5 -21.42 12.63 -8.53
CA TYR A 5 -21.52 11.34 -9.22
C TYR A 5 -22.97 10.79 -9.20
N GLU A 6 -23.59 10.75 -8.02
CA GLU A 6 -24.98 10.30 -7.90
C GLU A 6 -25.97 11.23 -8.60
N PHE A 7 -25.75 12.55 -8.54
CA PHE A 7 -26.55 13.51 -9.30
C PHE A 7 -26.49 13.21 -10.80
N ILE A 8 -25.31 13.02 -11.38
CA ILE A 8 -25.17 12.69 -12.80
C ILE A 8 -25.83 11.34 -13.11
N ARG A 9 -25.64 10.32 -12.25
CA ARG A 9 -26.22 8.98 -12.45
C ARG A 9 -27.75 9.02 -12.51
N LEU A 10 -28.37 9.82 -11.65
CA LEU A 10 -29.83 9.95 -11.59
C LEU A 10 -30.39 10.74 -12.78
N ASN A 11 -29.63 11.72 -13.29
CA ASN A 11 -30.05 12.54 -14.44
C ASN A 11 -29.69 11.90 -15.81
N LEU A 12 -28.70 11.02 -15.86
CA LEU A 12 -28.28 10.27 -17.06
C LEU A 12 -28.47 8.77 -16.83
N TYR A 13 -29.74 8.35 -16.85
CA TYR A 13 -30.12 6.99 -16.50
C TYR A 13 -29.43 5.96 -17.40
N GLY A 14 -28.72 5.00 -16.79
CA GLY A 14 -28.00 3.94 -17.50
C GLY A 14 -26.64 4.35 -18.09
N SER A 15 -26.21 5.61 -17.99
CA SER A 15 -24.93 6.05 -18.53
C SER A 15 -23.73 5.71 -17.65
N ILE A 16 -23.93 5.59 -16.33
CA ILE A 16 -22.87 5.24 -15.36
C ILE A 16 -23.39 4.26 -14.30
N PRO A 17 -22.53 3.36 -13.76
CA PRO A 17 -22.92 2.36 -12.77
C PRO A 17 -23.33 2.99 -11.43
N ASN A 18 -24.13 2.27 -10.66
CA ASN A 18 -24.46 2.69 -9.29
C ASN A 18 -23.26 2.51 -8.34
N LEU A 19 -23.28 3.21 -7.21
CA LEU A 19 -22.19 3.16 -6.23
C LEU A 19 -21.94 1.76 -5.66
N ALA A 20 -22.95 0.90 -5.55
CA ALA A 20 -22.75 -0.48 -5.08
C ALA A 20 -21.93 -1.29 -6.10
N THR A 21 -22.24 -1.14 -7.38
CA THR A 21 -21.46 -1.74 -8.47
C THR A 21 -20.03 -1.20 -8.50
N VAL A 22 -19.86 0.13 -8.37
CA VAL A 22 -18.52 0.75 -8.30
C VAL A 22 -17.74 0.20 -7.09
N GLY A 23 -18.37 0.14 -5.91
CA GLY A 23 -17.75 -0.40 -4.70
C GLY A 23 -17.32 -1.86 -4.86
N HIS A 24 -18.18 -2.71 -5.44
CA HIS A 24 -17.85 -4.10 -5.75
C HIS A 24 -16.69 -4.23 -6.74
N LEU A 25 -16.65 -3.39 -7.79
CA LEU A 25 -15.54 -3.35 -8.75
C LEU A 25 -14.22 -2.92 -8.08
N ILE A 26 -14.26 -1.97 -7.15
CA ILE A 26 -13.09 -1.55 -6.38
C ILE A 26 -12.63 -2.68 -5.46
N GLN A 27 -13.55 -3.31 -4.72
CA GLN A 27 -13.23 -4.41 -3.79
C GLN A 27 -12.66 -5.65 -4.47
N ASN A 28 -13.05 -5.90 -5.72
CA ASN A 28 -12.54 -7.01 -6.54
C ASN A 28 -11.39 -6.60 -7.45
N SER A 29 -10.92 -5.36 -7.37
CA SER A 29 -9.74 -4.94 -8.09
C SER A 29 -8.49 -5.47 -7.40
N ASP A 30 -7.51 -5.89 -8.19
CA ASP A 30 -6.17 -6.23 -7.68
C ASP A 30 -5.41 -5.01 -7.11
N THR A 31 -6.04 -3.82 -7.11
CA THR A 31 -5.46 -2.54 -6.68
C THR A 31 -5.81 -2.15 -5.25
N ALA A 32 -6.53 -2.99 -4.51
CA ALA A 32 -6.72 -2.79 -3.08
C ALA A 32 -5.36 -2.88 -2.36
N PHE A 33 -5.10 -1.93 -1.47
CA PHE A 33 -3.89 -1.90 -0.66
C PHE A 33 -4.18 -2.51 0.71
N SER A 34 -3.30 -3.41 1.15
CA SER A 34 -3.30 -3.90 2.53
C SER A 34 -2.21 -3.20 3.33
N GLU A 35 -2.44 -3.05 4.64
CA GLU A 35 -1.46 -2.44 5.53
C GLU A 35 -0.12 -3.20 5.45
N ALA A 36 0.97 -2.44 5.35
CA ALA A 36 2.34 -2.94 5.30
C ALA A 36 2.68 -3.84 4.09
N GLU A 37 1.81 -3.95 3.09
CA GLU A 37 2.10 -4.68 1.87
C GLU A 37 2.88 -3.81 0.87
N PHE A 38 3.95 -4.38 0.29
CA PHE A 38 4.71 -3.73 -0.78
C PHE A 38 4.22 -4.18 -2.17
N HIS A 39 3.55 -3.28 -2.89
CA HIS A 39 3.02 -3.60 -4.22
C HIS A 39 4.03 -3.38 -5.36
N PHE A 40 5.21 -3.97 -5.25
CA PHE A 40 6.26 -3.85 -6.27
C PHE A 40 5.86 -4.39 -7.66
N GLN A 41 4.78 -5.16 -7.76
CA GLN A 41 4.27 -5.63 -9.06
C GLN A 41 3.77 -4.50 -9.96
N PHE A 42 3.21 -3.43 -9.40
CA PHE A 42 2.76 -2.28 -10.18
C PHE A 42 3.91 -1.49 -10.77
N LEU A 43 5.10 -1.58 -10.17
CA LEU A 43 6.31 -0.99 -10.72
C LEU A 43 6.70 -1.56 -12.08
N ARG A 44 6.25 -2.78 -12.42
CA ARG A 44 6.47 -3.33 -13.77
C ARG A 44 5.65 -2.63 -14.84
N ARG A 45 4.50 -2.05 -14.47
CA ARG A 45 3.62 -1.33 -15.40
C ARG A 45 4.17 0.03 -15.80
N PHE A 46 5.06 0.57 -14.98
CA PHE A 46 5.80 1.79 -15.27
C PHE A 46 7.16 1.36 -15.81
N HIS A 47 7.49 1.68 -17.06
CA HIS A 47 8.82 1.43 -17.64
C HIS A 47 9.87 2.33 -16.96
N LEU A 48 10.18 2.01 -15.70
CA LEU A 48 10.99 2.80 -14.80
C LEU A 48 12.46 2.73 -15.20
N HIS A 49 12.92 3.73 -15.94
CA HIS A 49 14.34 4.02 -16.07
C HIS A 49 14.86 4.76 -14.84
N PHE A 50 14.12 5.80 -14.41
CA PHE A 50 14.44 6.62 -13.24
C PHE A 50 13.17 7.02 -12.50
N GLY A 51 13.25 7.13 -11.18
CA GLY A 51 12.13 7.54 -10.33
C GLY A 51 12.60 8.05 -8.98
N PHE A 52 11.77 8.89 -8.36
CA PHE A 52 11.93 9.33 -6.98
C PHE A 52 11.05 8.51 -6.08
N CYS A 53 11.58 8.12 -4.93
CA CYS A 53 10.78 7.55 -3.88
C CYS A 53 10.81 8.52 -2.69
N SER A 54 9.63 8.83 -2.17
CA SER A 54 9.45 9.71 -1.03
C SER A 54 8.74 8.97 0.07
N GLU A 55 9.07 9.33 1.31
CA GLU A 55 8.44 8.83 2.51
C GLU A 55 7.97 10.03 3.33
N ASP A 56 6.75 9.95 3.83
CA ASP A 56 6.19 10.95 4.73
C ASP A 56 5.29 10.27 5.78
N THR A 57 5.07 10.95 6.89
CA THR A 57 4.27 10.44 8.01
C THR A 57 3.19 11.45 8.38
N ALA A 58 1.93 11.01 8.37
CA ALA A 58 0.78 11.86 8.68
C ALA A 58 0.05 11.39 9.94
N GLY A 59 -0.50 12.31 10.72
CA GLY A 59 -1.39 11.97 11.83
C GLY A 59 -2.71 11.38 11.35
N VAL A 60 -3.17 10.33 12.00
CA VAL A 60 -4.44 9.65 11.69
C VAL A 60 -5.37 9.58 12.88
N ILE A 61 -6.66 9.38 12.60
CA ILE A 61 -7.63 9.03 13.63
C ILE A 61 -7.25 7.64 14.15
N ARG A 62 -7.13 7.52 15.47
CA ARG A 62 -6.75 6.28 16.13
C ARG A 62 -7.94 5.33 16.14
N GLU A 63 -8.00 4.46 15.14
CA GLU A 63 -9.03 3.45 14.99
C GLU A 63 -8.38 2.11 14.65
N VAL A 64 -8.89 1.05 15.26
CA VAL A 64 -8.46 -0.33 14.98
C VAL A 64 -9.62 -1.03 14.31
N GLU A 65 -9.36 -1.56 13.12
CA GLU A 65 -10.33 -2.33 12.37
C GLU A 65 -9.86 -3.78 12.24
N TYR A 66 -10.80 -4.72 12.28
CA TYR A 66 -10.51 -6.12 12.00
C TYR A 66 -10.87 -6.43 10.55
N ASP A 67 -9.87 -6.83 9.76
CA ASP A 67 -10.06 -7.28 8.38
C ASP A 67 -10.32 -8.80 8.33
N SER A 68 -11.60 -9.14 8.16
CA SER A 68 -12.06 -10.52 7.99
C SER A 68 -11.46 -11.27 6.79
N LYS A 69 -10.97 -10.57 5.75
CA LYS A 69 -10.37 -11.22 4.57
C LYS A 69 -9.00 -11.81 4.88
N THR A 70 -8.21 -11.08 5.65
CA THR A 70 -6.84 -11.47 6.04
C THR A 70 -6.77 -12.10 7.43
N ASN A 71 -7.90 -12.11 8.16
CA ASN A 71 -7.99 -12.52 9.55
C ASN A 71 -7.00 -11.75 10.45
N SER A 72 -6.85 -10.44 10.20
CA SER A 72 -5.86 -9.61 10.88
C SER A 72 -6.40 -8.25 11.29
N PHE A 73 -5.79 -7.63 12.28
CA PHE A 73 -6.08 -6.25 12.67
C PHE A 73 -5.25 -5.25 11.86
N VAL A 74 -5.89 -4.11 11.58
CA VAL A 74 -5.34 -2.94 10.91
C VAL A 74 -5.44 -1.75 11.87
N GLY A 75 -4.45 -0.85 11.84
CA GLY A 75 -4.46 0.38 12.64
C GLY A 75 -3.63 0.34 13.93
N PHE A 76 -2.93 -0.77 14.21
CA PHE A 76 -1.88 -0.81 15.24
C PHE A 76 -0.54 -0.32 14.67
N ALA A 77 0.40 0.06 15.55
CA ALA A 77 1.75 0.40 15.13
C ALA A 77 2.45 -0.84 14.54
N THR A 78 2.68 -0.85 13.23
CA THR A 78 3.18 -2.04 12.53
C THR A 78 4.65 -2.30 12.91
N PRO A 79 5.00 -3.53 13.33
CA PRO A 79 6.39 -3.90 13.59
C PRO A 79 7.23 -3.90 12.32
N ILE A 80 8.49 -3.47 12.46
CA ILE A 80 9.47 -3.40 11.37
C ILE A 80 10.48 -4.54 11.53
N GLY A 81 10.50 -5.48 10.58
CA GLY A 81 11.48 -6.56 10.49
C GLY A 81 12.49 -6.30 9.37
N HIS A 82 13.80 -6.31 9.68
CA HIS A 82 14.88 -6.07 8.70
C HIS A 82 14.70 -4.79 7.86
N GLY A 83 14.12 -3.74 8.46
CA GLY A 83 13.85 -2.46 7.81
C GLY A 83 12.50 -2.38 7.09
N ALA A 84 11.80 -3.49 6.86
CA ALA A 84 10.50 -3.49 6.21
C ALA A 84 9.35 -3.66 7.22
N PRO A 85 8.22 -2.95 7.06
CA PRO A 85 7.01 -3.24 7.82
C PRO A 85 6.54 -4.68 7.54
N LEU A 86 6.06 -5.36 8.58
CA LEU A 86 5.58 -6.74 8.48
C LEU A 86 4.08 -6.77 8.17
N SER A 87 3.74 -7.17 6.94
CA SER A 87 2.34 -7.32 6.51
C SER A 87 1.62 -8.40 7.33
N GLN A 88 0.36 -8.15 7.70
CA GLN A 88 -0.51 -9.09 8.41
C GLN A 88 0.10 -9.60 9.74
N PHE A 89 0.92 -8.78 10.41
CA PHE A 89 1.56 -9.16 11.67
C PHE A 89 0.54 -9.48 12.76
N TYR A 90 -0.55 -8.71 12.82
CA TYR A 90 -1.60 -8.84 13.83
C TYR A 90 -2.69 -9.83 13.41
N ARG A 91 -2.28 -11.01 12.95
CA ARG A 91 -3.20 -12.09 12.59
C ARG A 91 -3.75 -12.79 13.83
N ALA A 92 -5.06 -12.99 13.88
CA ALA A 92 -5.76 -13.58 15.02
C ALA A 92 -6.43 -14.90 14.63
N ASP A 93 -5.68 -16.01 14.67
CA ASP A 93 -6.22 -17.32 14.29
C ASP A 93 -7.15 -17.92 15.37
N THR A 94 -7.08 -17.41 16.60
CA THR A 94 -7.99 -17.78 17.69
C THR A 94 -8.60 -16.56 18.39
N PHE A 95 -9.69 -16.78 19.14
CA PHE A 95 -10.29 -15.73 19.97
C PHE A 95 -9.35 -15.20 21.06
N ASN A 96 -8.48 -16.06 21.58
CA ASN A 96 -7.48 -15.64 22.57
C ASN A 96 -6.43 -14.73 21.93
N ASP A 97 -5.99 -15.04 20.70
CA ASP A 97 -5.09 -14.15 19.94
C ASP A 97 -5.77 -12.82 19.68
N PHE A 98 -7.04 -12.84 19.26
CA PHE A 98 -7.83 -11.63 19.03
C PHE A 98 -7.81 -10.69 20.23
N LYS A 99 -8.17 -11.23 21.41
CA LYS A 99 -8.22 -10.46 22.64
C LYS A 99 -6.82 -9.97 23.05
N THR A 100 -5.83 -10.85 22.99
CA THR A 100 -4.46 -10.52 23.38
C THR A 100 -3.88 -9.41 22.50
N ILE A 101 -4.06 -9.51 21.18
CA ILE A 101 -3.59 -8.50 20.23
C ILE A 101 -4.26 -7.16 20.53
N TYR A 102 -5.58 -7.15 20.71
CA TYR A 102 -6.33 -5.92 20.95
C TYR A 102 -5.95 -5.23 22.26
N ASP A 103 -5.79 -5.99 23.35
CA ASP A 103 -5.55 -5.44 24.68
C ASP A 103 -4.10 -4.97 24.90
N THR A 104 -3.14 -5.50 24.13
CA THR A 104 -1.70 -5.28 24.38
C THR A 104 -1.01 -4.32 23.41
N ASN A 105 -1.55 -4.11 22.21
CA ASN A 105 -0.86 -3.34 21.17
C ASN A 105 -1.27 -1.87 21.17
N GLU A 106 -0.30 -1.02 20.80
CA GLU A 106 -0.49 0.43 20.71
C GLU A 106 -1.16 0.78 19.37
N ILE A 107 -2.29 1.49 19.45
CA ILE A 107 -2.99 2.02 18.27
C ILE A 107 -2.10 3.07 17.62
N ALA A 108 -1.88 2.96 16.31
CA ALA A 108 -0.98 3.83 15.58
C ALA A 108 -1.46 5.30 15.62
N PRO A 109 -0.67 6.24 16.18
CA PRO A 109 -0.99 7.66 16.07
C PRO A 109 -0.71 8.24 14.69
N LEU A 110 0.16 7.58 13.91
CA LEU A 110 0.66 8.05 12.64
C LEU A 110 0.51 6.98 11.56
N LEU A 111 0.39 7.42 10.31
CA LEU A 111 0.46 6.59 9.11
C LEU A 111 1.70 7.00 8.32
N ASN A 112 2.65 6.08 8.18
CA ASN A 112 3.76 6.24 7.26
C ASN A 112 3.32 5.83 5.86
N VAL A 113 3.64 6.67 4.87
CA VAL A 113 3.25 6.50 3.48
C VAL A 113 4.49 6.62 2.61
N GLN A 114 4.66 5.66 1.70
CA GLN A 114 5.76 5.65 0.76
C GLN A 114 5.25 5.71 -0.67
N MET A 115 5.68 6.73 -1.39
CA MET A 115 5.28 6.98 -2.76
C MET A 115 6.48 6.80 -3.68
N LEU A 116 6.24 6.23 -4.86
CA LEU A 116 7.19 6.23 -5.96
C LEU A 116 6.63 7.02 -7.13
N GLN A 117 7.39 7.97 -7.64
CA GLN A 117 7.04 8.75 -8.81
C GLN A 117 8.08 8.55 -9.91
N THR A 118 7.64 8.26 -11.13
CA THR A 118 8.54 8.11 -12.28
C THR A 118 8.97 9.47 -12.79
N ILE A 119 10.19 9.58 -13.30
CA ILE A 119 10.63 10.78 -14.02
C ILE A 119 10.28 10.58 -15.49
N PRO A 120 9.46 11.45 -16.10
CA PRO A 120 9.14 11.33 -17.52
C PRO A 120 10.41 11.49 -18.36
N THR A 121 10.61 10.58 -19.32
CA THR A 121 11.63 10.69 -20.37
C THR A 121 11.00 11.28 -21.63
N GLU A 122 11.83 11.68 -22.61
CA GLU A 122 11.34 12.27 -23.88
C GLU A 122 10.34 11.34 -24.60
N ASP A 123 10.52 10.03 -24.49
CA ASP A 123 9.64 9.00 -25.07
C ASP A 123 8.25 8.92 -24.39
N ASP A 124 8.13 9.37 -23.13
CA ASP A 124 6.93 9.26 -22.30
C ASP A 124 6.32 10.64 -21.95
N ALA A 125 6.71 11.71 -22.65
CA ALA A 125 6.34 13.09 -22.32
C ALA A 125 4.83 13.39 -22.30
N GLN A 126 4.00 12.49 -22.84
CA GLN A 126 2.53 12.60 -22.82
C GLN A 126 1.87 11.82 -21.66
N CYS A 127 2.62 10.98 -20.94
CA CYS A 127 2.12 10.27 -19.77
C CYS A 127 2.37 11.10 -18.51
N ILE A 128 1.29 11.60 -17.91
CA ILE A 128 1.37 12.22 -16.57
C ILE A 128 1.85 11.15 -15.59
N SER A 129 3.07 11.32 -15.08
CA SER A 129 3.63 10.48 -14.02
C SER A 129 2.70 10.51 -12.81
N ARG A 130 2.11 9.36 -12.49
CA ARG A 130 1.24 9.19 -11.33
C ARG A 130 2.05 8.60 -10.19
N PRO A 131 2.09 9.25 -9.03
CA PRO A 131 2.77 8.68 -7.87
C PRO A 131 2.04 7.39 -7.48
N LEU A 132 2.81 6.33 -7.30
CA LEU A 132 2.34 5.02 -6.87
C LEU A 132 2.59 4.87 -5.38
N LEU A 133 1.53 4.58 -4.63
CA LEU A 133 1.66 4.11 -3.26
C LEU A 133 2.36 2.74 -3.24
N VAL A 134 3.43 2.60 -2.45
CA VAL A 134 4.23 1.37 -2.41
C VAL A 134 3.88 0.53 -1.18
N PRO A 135 4.22 0.97 0.05
CA PRO A 135 3.44 0.60 1.23
C PRO A 135 2.84 1.80 1.98
N ALA A 136 1.87 1.51 2.84
CA ALA A 136 1.43 2.36 3.94
C ALA A 136 1.24 1.51 5.21
N TYR A 137 1.63 2.03 6.38
CA TYR A 137 1.53 1.30 7.64
C TYR A 137 1.50 2.21 8.86
N GLY A 138 0.89 1.73 9.95
CA GLY A 138 0.82 2.45 11.21
C GLY A 138 2.19 2.62 11.87
N ASP A 139 2.47 3.80 12.42
CA ASP A 139 3.73 4.13 13.10
C ASP A 139 3.48 4.80 14.45
N ASP A 140 4.37 4.56 15.41
CA ASP A 140 4.37 5.11 16.77
C ASP A 140 5.40 6.25 16.96
N ASN A 141 5.96 6.76 15.85
CA ASN A 141 7.01 7.78 15.82
C ASN A 141 8.35 7.31 16.43
N ARG A 142 8.57 6.00 16.60
CA ARG A 142 9.85 5.45 17.09
C ARG A 142 10.79 5.02 15.96
N ILE A 143 10.45 5.32 14.71
CA ILE A 143 11.32 5.05 13.54
C ILE A 143 12.64 5.81 13.68
N THR A 144 13.74 5.07 13.61
CA THR A 144 15.10 5.64 13.63
C THR A 144 15.63 5.83 12.22
N ALA A 145 16.65 6.69 12.06
CA ALA A 145 17.37 6.83 10.79
C ALA A 145 17.93 5.49 10.26
N ILE A 146 18.36 4.59 11.15
CA ILE A 146 18.84 3.25 10.78
C ILE A 146 17.70 2.40 10.22
N SER A 147 16.51 2.47 10.83
CA SER A 147 15.32 1.77 10.34
C SER A 147 14.96 2.23 8.92
N VAL A 148 15.04 3.55 8.67
CA VAL A 148 14.82 4.14 7.35
C VAL A 148 15.86 3.63 6.34
N LEU A 149 17.16 3.67 6.66
CA LEU A 149 18.21 3.17 5.77
C LEU A 149 18.05 1.69 5.44
N ASN A 150 17.75 0.85 6.44
CA ASN A 150 17.51 -0.58 6.23
C ASN A 150 16.31 -0.81 5.30
N ARG A 151 15.27 0.02 5.41
CA ARG A 151 14.10 -0.03 4.52
C ARG A 151 14.46 0.30 3.08
N TRP A 152 15.23 1.36 2.87
CA TRP A 152 15.73 1.70 1.55
C TRP A 152 16.52 0.56 0.94
N VAL A 153 17.46 -0.03 1.70
CA VAL A 153 18.23 -1.20 1.28
C VAL A 153 17.32 -2.38 0.94
N TYR A 154 16.28 -2.63 1.74
CA TYR A 154 15.30 -3.69 1.48
C TYR A 154 14.54 -3.45 0.17
N ILE A 155 14.03 -2.23 -0.05
CA ILE A 155 13.32 -1.84 -1.28
C ILE A 155 14.25 -2.02 -2.48
N PHE A 156 15.43 -1.41 -2.47
CA PHE A 156 16.37 -1.47 -3.60
C PHE A 156 16.81 -2.91 -3.90
N SER A 157 17.18 -3.70 -2.88
CA SER A 157 17.59 -5.09 -3.08
C SER A 157 16.47 -5.96 -3.65
N THR A 158 15.22 -5.73 -3.23
CA THR A 158 14.05 -6.44 -3.75
C THR A 158 13.78 -6.09 -5.21
N LEU A 159 13.90 -4.82 -5.58
CA LEU A 159 13.75 -4.37 -6.96
C LEU A 159 14.82 -4.98 -7.88
N ILE A 160 16.09 -4.98 -7.46
CA ILE A 160 17.20 -5.61 -8.20
C ILE A 160 16.94 -7.10 -8.41
N ARG A 161 16.59 -7.83 -7.34
CA ARG A 161 16.29 -9.28 -7.42
C ARG A 161 15.16 -9.59 -8.40
N LYS A 162 14.09 -8.80 -8.39
CA LYS A 162 12.94 -8.96 -9.29
C LYS A 162 13.28 -8.64 -10.75
N LYS A 163 14.25 -7.76 -11.01
CA LYS A 163 14.78 -7.48 -12.37
C LYS A 163 15.65 -8.64 -12.89
N CYS A 164 16.57 -9.15 -12.06
CA CYS A 164 17.51 -10.22 -12.45
C CYS A 164 16.86 -11.59 -12.68
N SER A 165 15.77 -11.90 -11.98
CA SER A 165 15.05 -13.18 -12.15
C SER A 165 14.35 -13.31 -13.51
N HIS A 166 14.18 -12.22 -14.27
CA HIS A 166 13.63 -12.26 -15.63
C HIS A 166 14.68 -12.48 -16.73
N HIS A 167 15.97 -12.24 -16.48
CA HIS A 167 17.03 -12.57 -17.44
C HIS A 167 17.38 -14.06 -17.48
N ARG A 168 16.90 -14.87 -16.53
CA ARG A 168 17.14 -16.32 -16.51
C ARG A 168 16.07 -17.15 -17.26
N PHE A 169 15.05 -16.51 -17.83
CA PHE A 169 14.00 -17.20 -18.61
C PHE A 169 14.11 -17.04 -20.14
N PHE A 170 15.09 -16.28 -20.63
CA PHE A 170 15.45 -16.23 -22.05
C PHE A 170 16.69 -17.07 -22.35
N HIS A 171 16.62 -18.37 -22.07
CA HIS A 171 17.52 -19.37 -22.63
C HIS A 171 16.83 -20.74 -22.55
N ARG A 172 15.88 -20.98 -23.46
CA ARG A 172 15.56 -22.29 -24.01
C ARG A 172 15.06 -22.10 -25.44
#